data_AF-A0A7K0EBL8-F1
#
_entry.id   AF-A0A7K0EBL8-F1
#
_cell.length_a   1.000
_cell.length_b   1.000
_cell.length_c   1.000
_cell.angle_alpha   90.00
_cell.angle_beta   90.00
_cell.angle_gamma   90.00
#
_symmetry.space_group_name_H-M   'P 1'
#
loop_
_entity.id
_entity.type
_entity.pdbx_description
1 polymer ?
#
loop_
_entity_poly.entity_id
_entity_poly.type
_entity_poly.pdbx_seq_one_letter_code
_entity_poly.pdbx_strand_id
1 'polypeptide(L)'
;MQNRIFSYVKLHRIPILLVIASLLFYFVFAYKLPRTDFIKLLCLFIALFMLCFKLIQFEKWNYKFLLIVGILFRLVFISTEPNLSQDYYRFIWDGELVSNFINPYLAVPNTLIKQQDLVVANAKELYNGMGDLSARHFSNYPPMNQFLFAIAAFFGGKSIIGTTIVMRIIIILADIGIFYFGRKLLRNLNQSPHLIFWYFLNPLVIIELTGNLHFEGVMLYFFVWSIYLLSVKKWLLAGIPYAFAILIKLVPLMFLPLFFKYLGIKKSILFYLTVGIVTVLFLLPFYSPDFINNYSQTVGLWFSNFEFNAGLYNFIEKIAIYFDHKPWEFIKSYGKVTPYITIAIVLLFSIFKVDQQLKNLLLAMLWVLTIYYFTSTTVHPWYIIFLLPLSAFSDFRFPIIWSASVVLSYYAYAQIDFKENLWILAIEYISVFGYMGYEIIKLNKQKPFFRKNTTSNVVNSI
;
A
#
# COMPACT_ATOMS: atom_id res chain seq x y z
N MET A 1 32.31 9.81 -28.59
CA MET A 1 31.29 9.81 -27.51
C MET A 1 30.09 10.72 -27.84
N GLN A 2 30.31 11.93 -28.36
CA GLN A 2 29.26 12.87 -28.80
C GLN A 2 28.25 12.26 -29.81
N ASN A 3 28.70 11.52 -30.84
CA ASN A 3 27.81 10.91 -31.84
C ASN A 3 26.85 9.85 -31.28
N ARG A 4 27.18 9.21 -30.14
CA ARG A 4 26.30 8.20 -29.51
C ARG A 4 25.20 8.87 -28.67
N ILE A 5 25.53 9.95 -27.96
CA ILE A 5 24.55 10.72 -27.17
C ILE A 5 23.54 11.40 -28.10
N PHE A 6 24.02 12.04 -29.16
CA PHE A 6 23.14 12.71 -30.13
C PHE A 6 22.19 11.72 -30.82
N SER A 7 22.70 10.56 -31.23
CA SER A 7 21.88 9.48 -31.79
C SER A 7 20.85 8.95 -30.79
N TYR A 8 21.22 8.77 -29.51
CA TYR A 8 20.29 8.33 -28.46
C TYR A 8 19.18 9.36 -28.23
N VAL A 9 19.52 10.64 -28.12
CA VAL A 9 18.53 11.73 -27.96
C VAL A 9 17.59 11.82 -29.16
N LYS A 10 18.12 11.66 -30.38
CA LYS A 10 17.30 11.64 -31.60
C LYS A 10 16.32 10.46 -31.62
N LEU A 11 16.77 9.28 -31.20
CA LEU A 11 15.95 8.05 -31.14
C LEU A 11 14.85 8.14 -30.08
N HIS A 12 15.16 8.72 -28.91
CA HIS A 12 14.26 8.79 -27.75
C HIS A 12 13.65 10.18 -27.55
N ARG A 13 13.59 11.02 -28.60
CA ARG A 13 13.15 12.42 -28.51
C ARG A 13 11.76 12.56 -27.88
N ILE A 14 10.78 11.78 -28.35
CA ILE A 14 9.41 11.81 -27.82
C ILE A 14 9.38 11.35 -26.35
N PRO A 15 9.93 10.18 -25.97
CA PRO A 15 10.06 9.78 -24.57
C PRO A 15 10.70 10.85 -23.67
N ILE A 16 11.78 11.49 -24.12
CA ILE A 16 12.47 12.53 -23.35
C ILE A 16 11.55 13.74 -23.12
N LEU A 17 10.78 14.18 -24.13
CA LEU A 17 9.79 15.24 -23.97
C LEU A 17 8.68 14.86 -22.98
N LEU A 18 8.22 13.60 -23.02
CA LEU A 18 7.24 13.09 -22.05
C LEU A 18 7.81 13.11 -20.62
N VAL A 19 9.08 12.74 -20.43
CA VAL A 19 9.77 12.81 -19.13
C VAL A 19 9.85 14.25 -18.63
N ILE A 20 10.22 15.21 -19.48
CA ILE A 20 10.28 16.62 -19.10
C ILE A 20 8.90 17.14 -18.68
N ALA A 21 7.85 16.81 -19.46
CA ALA A 21 6.48 17.17 -19.10
C ALA A 21 6.05 16.55 -17.77
N SER A 22 6.35 15.27 -17.54
CA SER A 22 6.07 14.61 -16.25
C SER A 22 6.81 15.27 -15.09
N LEU A 23 8.09 15.61 -15.24
CA LEU A 23 8.86 16.32 -14.21
C LEU A 23 8.23 17.67 -13.86
N LEU A 24 7.80 18.43 -14.87
CA LEU A 24 7.11 19.70 -14.66
C LEU A 24 5.77 19.50 -13.92
N PHE A 25 4.97 18.51 -14.30
CA PHE A 25 3.70 18.24 -13.61
C PHE A 25 3.92 17.72 -12.18
N TYR A 26 4.90 16.84 -11.93
CA TYR A 26 5.27 16.46 -10.57
C TYR A 26 5.77 17.65 -9.76
N PHE A 27 6.53 18.57 -10.36
CA PHE A 27 6.98 19.78 -9.68
C PHE A 27 5.80 20.68 -9.30
N VAL A 28 4.85 20.91 -10.23
CA VAL A 28 3.63 21.67 -9.93
C VAL A 28 2.82 20.97 -8.83
N PHE A 29 2.73 19.64 -8.86
CA PHE A 29 2.05 18.86 -7.83
C PHE A 29 2.72 19.02 -6.46
N ALA A 30 4.05 18.91 -6.41
CA ALA A 30 4.79 18.90 -5.16
C ALA A 30 4.89 20.29 -4.49
N TYR A 31 5.00 21.36 -5.28
CA TYR A 31 5.32 22.70 -4.76
C TYR A 31 4.21 23.74 -4.94
N LYS A 32 3.18 23.45 -5.75
CA LYS A 32 2.18 24.45 -6.17
C LYS A 32 0.73 23.95 -6.09
N LEU A 33 0.47 22.77 -5.54
CA LEU A 33 -0.88 22.23 -5.39
C LEU A 33 -1.28 22.27 -3.91
N PRO A 34 -2.25 23.09 -3.48
CA PRO A 34 -2.88 22.90 -2.18
C PRO A 34 -3.84 21.70 -2.25
N ARG A 35 -3.94 20.91 -1.16
CA ARG A 35 -4.80 19.70 -1.11
C ARG A 35 -6.28 19.96 -1.43
N THR A 36 -6.78 21.15 -1.09
CA THR A 36 -8.18 21.56 -1.29
C THR A 36 -8.51 21.89 -2.74
N ASP A 37 -7.52 22.11 -3.61
CA ASP A 37 -7.73 22.41 -5.04
C ASP A 37 -7.92 21.12 -5.85
N PHE A 38 -9.11 20.54 -5.70
CA PHE A 38 -9.47 19.26 -6.32
C PHE A 38 -9.36 19.28 -7.85
N ILE A 39 -9.75 20.38 -8.52
CA ILE A 39 -9.71 20.46 -9.98
C ILE A 39 -8.26 20.39 -10.46
N LYS A 40 -7.35 21.16 -9.85
CA LYS A 40 -5.94 21.12 -10.20
C LYS A 40 -5.32 19.76 -9.88
N LEU A 41 -5.66 19.17 -8.74
CA LEU A 41 -5.23 17.82 -8.35
C LEU A 41 -5.65 16.79 -9.41
N LEU A 42 -6.93 16.77 -9.77
CA LEU A 42 -7.50 15.86 -10.75
C LEU A 42 -6.84 16.01 -12.14
N CYS A 43 -6.71 17.25 -12.64
CA CYS A 43 -6.10 17.51 -13.93
C CYS A 43 -4.62 17.08 -13.98
N LEU A 44 -3.83 17.39 -12.95
CA LEU A 44 -2.44 16.97 -12.86
C LEU A 44 -2.32 15.44 -12.81
N PHE A 45 -3.17 14.79 -12.02
CA PHE A 45 -3.15 13.34 -11.85
C PHE A 45 -3.50 12.61 -13.14
N ILE A 46 -4.56 13.03 -13.85
CA ILE A 46 -4.94 12.49 -15.17
C ILE A 46 -3.78 12.67 -16.17
N ALA A 47 -3.20 13.88 -16.24
CA ALA A 47 -2.09 14.16 -17.15
C ALA A 47 -0.88 13.26 -16.85
N LEU A 48 -0.51 13.10 -15.57
CA LEU A 48 0.58 12.22 -15.15
C LEU A 48 0.30 10.74 -15.48
N PHE A 49 -0.94 10.26 -15.33
CA PHE A 49 -1.32 8.89 -15.71
C PHE A 49 -1.21 8.67 -17.23
N MET A 50 -1.66 9.64 -18.03
CA MET A 50 -1.53 9.59 -19.49
C MET A 50 -0.07 9.57 -19.93
N LEU A 51 0.78 10.39 -19.31
CA LEU A 51 2.22 10.41 -19.58
C LEU A 51 2.90 9.10 -19.15
N CYS A 52 2.55 8.56 -17.98
CA CYS A 52 3.03 7.26 -17.51
C CYS A 52 2.70 6.13 -18.51
N PHE A 53 1.45 6.06 -18.96
CA PHE A 53 1.01 5.10 -19.97
C PHE A 53 1.84 5.22 -21.25
N LYS A 54 2.04 6.46 -21.76
CA LYS A 54 2.82 6.71 -22.98
C LYS A 54 4.30 6.35 -22.82
N LEU A 55 4.91 6.68 -21.68
CA LEU A 55 6.30 6.31 -21.38
C LEU A 55 6.49 4.80 -21.40
N ILE A 56 5.61 4.04 -20.74
CA ILE A 56 5.66 2.58 -20.77
C ILE A 56 5.43 2.06 -22.19
N GLN A 57 4.47 2.63 -22.94
CA GLN A 57 4.19 2.23 -24.32
C GLN A 57 5.43 2.34 -25.22
N PHE A 58 6.16 3.46 -25.15
CA PHE A 58 7.34 3.69 -25.98
C PHE A 58 8.59 2.94 -25.49
N GLU A 59 8.80 2.85 -24.18
CA GLU A 59 10.09 2.46 -23.61
C GLU A 59 10.06 1.17 -22.78
N LYS A 60 8.99 0.36 -22.85
CA LYS A 60 8.86 -0.91 -22.06
C LYS A 60 10.08 -1.84 -22.13
N TRP A 61 10.85 -1.80 -23.21
CA TRP A 61 12.05 -2.63 -23.39
C TRP A 61 13.34 -1.95 -22.91
N ASN A 62 13.33 -0.62 -22.74
CA ASN A 62 14.45 0.18 -22.27
C ASN A 62 14.42 0.33 -20.76
N TYR A 63 14.71 -0.77 -20.06
CA TYR A 63 14.58 -0.83 -18.61
C TYR A 63 15.48 0.17 -17.88
N LYS A 64 16.67 0.48 -18.42
CA LYS A 64 17.58 1.45 -17.80
C LYS A 64 16.98 2.85 -17.83
N PHE A 65 16.42 3.24 -18.97
CA PHE A 65 15.73 4.51 -19.13
C PHE A 65 14.55 4.63 -18.16
N LEU A 66 13.63 3.67 -18.16
CA LEU A 66 12.47 3.71 -17.27
C LEU A 66 12.83 3.65 -15.78
N LEU A 67 13.90 2.94 -15.40
CA LEU A 67 14.40 2.95 -14.02
C LEU A 67 14.90 4.33 -13.61
N ILE A 68 15.77 4.95 -14.43
CA ILE A 68 16.30 6.29 -14.16
C ILE A 68 15.16 7.31 -14.08
N VAL A 69 14.22 7.27 -15.03
CA VAL A 69 13.05 8.14 -15.05
C VAL A 69 12.21 8.02 -13.78
N GLY A 70 11.91 6.79 -13.34
CA GLY A 70 11.13 6.59 -12.12
C GLY A 70 11.83 7.05 -10.84
N ILE A 71 13.17 7.01 -10.81
CA ILE A 71 13.96 7.60 -9.72
C ILE A 71 13.90 9.13 -9.80
N LEU A 72 14.09 9.72 -10.97
CA LEU A 72 14.00 11.18 -11.17
C LEU A 72 12.64 11.74 -10.73
N PHE A 73 11.54 11.06 -11.06
CA PHE A 73 10.21 11.48 -10.63
C PHE A 73 10.05 11.51 -9.11
N ARG A 74 10.63 10.54 -8.40
CA ARG A 74 10.64 10.49 -6.93
C ARG A 74 11.49 11.61 -6.32
N LEU A 75 12.64 11.92 -6.94
CA LEU A 75 13.55 12.96 -6.46
C LEU A 75 12.94 14.38 -6.52
N VAL A 76 11.90 14.62 -7.32
CA VAL A 76 11.16 15.90 -7.32
C VAL A 76 10.63 16.24 -5.93
N PHE A 77 10.22 15.24 -5.15
CA PHE A 77 9.60 15.39 -3.83
C PHE A 77 10.62 15.41 -2.69
N ILE A 78 11.92 15.27 -2.95
CA ILE A 78 12.90 14.97 -1.88
C ILE A 78 12.88 16.02 -0.75
N SER A 79 12.76 17.30 -1.10
CA SER A 79 12.83 18.44 -0.16
C SER A 79 11.50 19.15 0.04
N THR A 80 10.36 18.47 -0.17
CA THR A 80 9.03 19.06 0.09
C THR A 80 8.48 18.60 1.44
N GLU A 81 7.52 19.32 2.01
CA GLU A 81 6.67 18.74 3.05
C GLU A 81 5.53 17.94 2.39
N PRO A 82 5.10 16.81 2.97
CA PRO A 82 3.86 16.14 2.56
C PRO A 82 2.68 17.10 2.59
N ASN A 83 1.85 17.08 1.55
CA ASN A 83 0.71 17.99 1.40
C ASN A 83 -0.65 17.26 1.38
N LEU A 84 -0.67 15.98 1.04
CA LEU A 84 -1.90 15.18 1.03
C LEU A 84 -2.10 14.36 2.30
N SER A 85 -1.11 14.29 3.19
CA SER A 85 -1.21 13.62 4.48
C SER A 85 -0.48 14.40 5.56
N GLN A 86 -1.04 14.35 6.78
CA GLN A 86 -0.46 14.90 8.00
C GLN A 86 0.15 13.80 8.90
N ASP A 87 0.07 12.53 8.49
CA ASP A 87 0.53 11.39 9.31
C ASP A 87 2.03 11.47 9.62
N TYR A 88 2.80 12.14 8.76
CA TYR A 88 4.23 12.30 8.93
C TYR A 88 4.62 13.04 10.21
N TYR A 89 3.79 13.96 10.72
CA TYR A 89 4.00 14.57 12.02
C TYR A 89 4.02 13.53 13.13
N ARG A 90 3.11 12.56 13.05
CA ARG A 90 3.07 11.45 14.00
C ARG A 90 4.25 10.50 13.80
N PHE A 91 4.69 10.25 12.57
CA PHE A 91 5.88 9.44 12.31
C PHE A 91 7.12 10.05 12.97
N ILE A 92 7.32 11.37 12.82
CA ILE A 92 8.46 12.07 13.43
C ILE A 92 8.35 12.04 14.96
N TRP A 93 7.16 12.35 15.51
CA TRP A 93 6.92 12.31 16.96
C TRP A 93 7.26 10.95 17.56
N ASP A 94 6.71 9.88 16.98
CA ASP A 94 6.95 8.52 17.43
C ASP A 94 8.44 8.15 17.28
N GLY A 95 9.09 8.56 16.19
CA GLY A 95 10.53 8.35 15.98
C GLY A 95 11.40 9.03 17.04
N GLU A 96 11.07 10.26 17.43
CA GLU A 96 11.75 10.98 18.52
C GLU A 96 11.53 10.26 19.87
N LEU A 97 10.32 9.80 20.18
CA LEU A 97 10.06 9.03 21.40
C LEU A 97 10.93 7.77 21.44
N VAL A 98 10.93 6.98 20.37
CA VAL A 98 11.68 5.71 20.30
C VAL A 98 13.18 5.94 20.35
N SER A 99 13.68 7.01 19.72
CA SER A 99 15.10 7.40 19.78
C SER A 99 15.55 7.80 21.19
N ASN A 100 14.61 8.23 22.04
CA ASN A 100 14.82 8.55 23.44
C ASN A 100 14.36 7.42 24.38
N PHE A 101 14.17 6.20 23.87
CA PHE A 101 13.74 5.01 24.64
C PHE A 101 12.36 5.16 25.33
N ILE A 102 11.50 6.02 24.80
CA ILE A 102 10.12 6.20 25.26
C ILE A 102 9.20 5.35 24.38
N ASN A 103 8.35 4.55 25.02
CA ASN A 103 7.44 3.63 24.33
C ASN A 103 6.17 4.37 23.83
N PRO A 104 5.95 4.50 22.49
CA PRO A 104 4.83 5.26 21.91
C PRO A 104 3.46 4.56 22.07
N TYR A 105 3.45 3.34 22.62
CA TYR A 105 2.23 2.58 22.89
C TYR A 105 1.69 2.78 24.32
N LEU A 106 2.42 3.50 25.19
CA LEU A 106 2.06 3.65 26.60
C LEU A 106 1.56 5.05 26.98
N ALA A 107 1.86 6.06 26.17
CA ALA A 107 1.42 7.42 26.41
C ALA A 107 0.95 8.07 25.10
N VAL A 108 -0.05 8.94 25.21
CA VAL A 108 -0.59 9.71 24.08
C VAL A 108 0.08 11.10 23.99
N PRO A 109 0.21 11.68 22.79
CA PRO A 109 0.78 13.03 22.63
C PRO A 109 0.12 14.10 23.52
N ASN A 110 -1.20 14.06 23.72
CA ASN A 110 -1.95 14.98 24.59
C ASN A 110 -1.46 15.01 26.06
N THR A 111 -0.92 13.91 26.55
CA THR A 111 -0.36 13.82 27.90
C THR A 111 1.10 14.26 27.90
N LEU A 112 1.88 13.75 26.95
CA LEU A 112 3.31 13.99 26.84
C LEU A 112 3.65 15.46 26.60
N ILE A 113 2.87 16.17 25.77
CA ILE A 113 3.12 17.59 25.45
C ILE A 113 3.06 18.53 26.68
N LYS A 114 2.46 18.07 27.79
CA LYS A 114 2.34 18.82 29.05
C LYS A 114 3.54 18.62 29.98
N GLN A 115 4.41 17.65 29.68
CA GLN A 115 5.60 17.35 30.48
C GLN A 115 6.70 18.38 30.19
N GLN A 116 7.33 18.91 31.24
CA GLN A 116 8.37 19.95 31.11
C GLN A 116 9.69 19.39 30.58
N ASP A 117 9.93 18.10 30.78
CA ASP A 117 11.13 17.34 30.44
C ASP A 117 10.97 16.53 29.14
N LEU A 118 9.93 16.78 28.34
CA LEU A 118 9.71 16.08 27.08
C LEU A 118 10.87 16.32 26.09
N VAL A 119 11.60 15.25 25.75
CA VAL A 119 12.71 15.29 24.81
C VAL A 119 12.24 14.97 23.38
N VAL A 120 11.42 15.86 22.81
CA VAL A 120 10.97 15.78 21.41
C VAL A 120 11.27 17.09 20.69
N ALA A 121 12.13 17.03 19.67
CA ALA A 121 12.42 18.21 18.86
C ALA A 121 11.16 18.69 18.11
N ASN A 122 10.95 20.00 18.04
CA ASN A 122 9.78 20.62 17.39
C ASN A 122 8.43 20.13 17.95
N ALA A 123 8.37 19.69 19.21
CA ALA A 123 7.19 19.05 19.82
C ALA A 123 5.87 19.80 19.59
N LYS A 124 5.86 21.14 19.75
CA LYS A 124 4.66 21.95 19.53
C LYS A 124 4.17 21.91 18.08
N GLU A 125 5.08 21.99 17.12
CA GLU A 125 4.76 21.95 15.71
C GLU A 125 4.25 20.57 15.30
N LEU A 126 4.93 19.50 15.73
CA LEU A 126 4.50 18.12 15.51
C LEU A 126 3.12 17.84 16.12
N TYR A 127 2.91 18.28 17.37
CA TYR A 127 1.65 18.13 18.09
C TYR A 127 0.50 18.84 17.39
N ASN A 128 0.70 20.09 16.96
CA ASN A 128 -0.31 20.85 16.24
C ASN A 128 -0.59 20.25 14.85
N GLY A 129 0.47 19.80 14.15
CA GLY A 129 0.39 19.27 12.80
C GLY A 129 -0.30 17.90 12.68
N MET A 130 -0.15 17.02 13.67
CA MET A 130 -0.76 15.68 13.62
C MET A 130 -2.29 15.68 13.81
N GLY A 131 -2.84 16.77 14.35
CA GLY A 131 -4.27 16.95 14.63
C GLY A 131 -4.78 16.20 15.88
N ASP A 132 -5.95 16.61 16.36
CA ASP A 132 -6.55 16.11 17.62
C ASP A 132 -6.71 14.59 17.63
N LEU A 133 -7.18 14.02 16.52
CA LEU A 133 -7.43 12.59 16.41
C LEU A 133 -6.15 11.77 16.66
N SER A 134 -5.02 12.16 16.07
CA SER A 134 -3.75 11.46 16.32
C SER A 134 -3.29 11.73 17.76
N ALA A 135 -3.35 12.98 18.20
CA ALA A 135 -2.80 13.43 19.48
C ALA A 135 -3.45 12.78 20.72
N ARG A 136 -4.70 12.34 20.63
CA ARG A 136 -5.45 11.70 21.72
C ARG A 136 -5.36 10.18 21.77
N HIS A 137 -4.67 9.53 20.83
CA HIS A 137 -4.55 8.06 20.77
C HIS A 137 -3.10 7.57 20.81
N PHE A 138 -2.93 6.33 21.27
CA PHE A 138 -1.65 5.63 21.24
C PHE A 138 -1.20 5.39 19.80
N SER A 139 0.04 4.97 19.61
CA SER A 139 0.49 4.69 18.25
C SER A 139 -0.21 3.45 17.67
N ASN A 140 -0.67 3.58 16.43
CA ASN A 140 -1.22 2.49 15.61
C ASN A 140 -0.18 1.87 14.68
N TYR A 141 1.05 2.38 14.65
CA TYR A 141 2.10 1.88 13.78
C TYR A 141 2.78 0.66 14.41
N PRO A 142 2.98 -0.45 13.69
CA PRO A 142 3.61 -1.63 14.28
C PRO A 142 5.13 -1.46 14.47
N PRO A 143 5.79 -2.36 15.24
CA PRO A 143 7.13 -2.13 15.76
C PRO A 143 8.23 -1.86 14.73
N MET A 144 8.22 -2.51 13.56
CA MET A 144 9.26 -2.23 12.54
C MET A 144 9.13 -0.81 12.00
N ASN A 145 7.91 -0.28 11.90
CA ASN A 145 7.70 1.11 11.49
C ASN A 145 8.27 2.08 12.53
N GLN A 146 8.09 1.77 13.83
CA GLN A 146 8.68 2.54 14.92
C GLN A 146 10.21 2.62 14.84
N PHE A 147 10.87 1.51 14.54
CA PHE A 147 12.33 1.52 14.32
C PHE A 147 12.74 2.38 13.12
N LEU A 148 12.00 2.33 12.01
CA LEU A 148 12.29 3.18 10.85
C LEU A 148 12.07 4.66 11.13
N PHE A 149 11.05 4.99 11.92
CA PHE A 149 10.81 6.35 12.39
C PHE A 149 11.95 6.84 13.28
N ALA A 150 12.43 6.00 14.20
CA ALA A 150 13.58 6.32 15.05
C ALA A 150 14.86 6.55 14.24
N ILE A 151 15.15 5.68 13.26
CA ILE A 151 16.26 5.85 12.33
C ILE A 151 16.13 7.20 11.59
N ALA A 152 14.92 7.51 11.11
CA ALA A 152 14.68 8.77 10.41
C ALA A 152 14.86 9.99 11.32
N ALA A 153 14.36 9.96 12.56
CA ALA A 153 14.51 11.04 13.52
C ALA A 153 15.98 11.27 13.90
N PHE A 154 16.71 10.18 14.15
CA PHE A 154 18.13 10.21 14.48
C PHE A 154 18.97 10.85 13.37
N PHE A 155 18.85 10.36 12.13
CA PHE A 155 19.60 10.92 10.99
C PHE A 155 19.03 12.26 10.48
N GLY A 156 17.78 12.56 10.81
CA GLY A 156 17.11 13.82 10.48
C GLY A 156 17.62 15.01 11.28
N GLY A 157 18.44 14.77 12.32
CA GLY A 157 19.16 15.82 13.04
C GLY A 157 18.23 16.81 13.73
N LYS A 158 17.13 16.33 14.33
CA LYS A 158 16.11 17.14 15.02
C LYS A 158 15.35 18.13 14.11
N SER A 159 15.40 17.92 12.79
CA SER A 159 14.71 18.75 11.80
C SER A 159 13.54 17.98 11.19
N ILE A 160 12.37 18.62 11.06
CA ILE A 160 11.22 18.04 10.36
C ILE A 160 11.59 17.71 8.92
N ILE A 161 12.18 18.67 8.18
CA ILE A 161 12.59 18.43 6.79
C ILE A 161 13.71 17.37 6.71
N GLY A 162 14.67 17.38 7.63
CA GLY A 162 15.73 16.37 7.69
C GLY A 162 15.15 14.95 7.86
N THR A 163 14.26 14.77 8.84
CA THR A 163 13.61 13.49 9.11
C THR A 163 12.75 13.02 7.94
N THR A 164 11.99 13.93 7.31
CA THR A 164 11.19 13.58 6.11
C THR A 164 12.07 13.17 4.93
N ILE A 165 13.23 13.81 4.70
CA ILE A 165 14.19 13.39 3.68
C ILE A 165 14.68 11.96 3.93
N VAL A 166 15.02 11.60 5.18
CA VAL A 166 15.46 10.24 5.52
C VAL A 166 14.35 9.23 5.29
N MET A 167 13.10 9.53 5.68
CA MET A 167 11.95 8.67 5.39
C MET A 167 11.76 8.47 3.88
N ARG A 168 11.90 9.54 3.07
CA ARG A 168 11.85 9.42 1.60
C ARG A 168 12.94 8.53 1.05
N ILE A 169 14.17 8.64 1.55
CA ILE A 169 15.27 7.78 1.11
C ILE A 169 14.93 6.30 1.38
N ILE A 170 14.39 5.98 2.57
CA ILE A 170 13.94 4.63 2.92
C ILE A 170 12.87 4.15 1.94
N ILE A 171 11.86 4.97 1.64
CA ILE A 171 10.76 4.63 0.72
C ILE A 171 11.25 4.47 -0.72
N ILE A 172 12.14 5.34 -1.20
CA ILE A 172 12.73 5.26 -2.55
C ILE A 172 13.55 3.98 -2.69
N LEU A 173 14.36 3.62 -1.68
CA LEU A 173 15.12 2.38 -1.66
C LEU A 173 14.20 1.15 -1.66
N ALA A 174 13.09 1.20 -0.90
CA ALA A 174 12.07 0.16 -0.93
C ALA A 174 11.45 0.00 -2.32
N ASP A 175 11.07 1.10 -2.99
CA ASP A 175 10.52 1.07 -4.36
C ASP A 175 11.51 0.50 -5.39
N ILE A 176 12.80 0.84 -5.28
CA ILE A 176 13.86 0.24 -6.09
C ILE A 176 13.99 -1.25 -5.78
N GLY A 177 13.86 -1.64 -4.51
CA GLY A 177 13.83 -3.04 -4.08
C GLY A 177 12.65 -3.82 -4.66
N ILE A 178 11.45 -3.24 -4.68
CA ILE A 178 10.25 -3.81 -5.32
C ILE A 178 10.49 -3.98 -6.81
N PHE A 179 11.05 -2.96 -7.47
CA PHE A 179 11.42 -3.07 -8.87
C PHE A 179 12.38 -4.23 -9.11
N TYR A 180 13.44 -4.33 -8.31
CA TYR A 180 14.46 -5.36 -8.45
C TYR A 180 13.91 -6.77 -8.23
N PHE A 181 13.27 -7.04 -7.08
CA PHE A 181 12.73 -8.36 -6.77
C PHE A 181 11.49 -8.70 -7.59
N GLY A 182 10.64 -7.71 -7.87
CA GLY A 182 9.45 -7.86 -8.72
C GLY A 182 9.81 -8.29 -10.15
N ARG A 183 10.88 -7.74 -10.75
CA ARG A 183 11.38 -8.22 -12.05
C ARG A 183 11.84 -9.67 -12.02
N LYS A 184 12.56 -10.06 -10.97
CA LYS A 184 13.01 -11.45 -10.82
C LYS A 184 11.83 -12.39 -10.63
N LEU A 185 10.86 -11.99 -9.81
CA LEU A 185 9.63 -12.74 -9.60
C LEU A 185 8.83 -12.89 -10.89
N LEU A 186 8.68 -11.84 -11.70
CA LEU A 186 8.03 -11.91 -13.01
C LEU A 186 8.69 -12.95 -13.92
N ARG A 187 10.03 -13.00 -13.97
CA ARG A 187 10.76 -14.03 -14.73
C ARG A 187 10.45 -15.44 -14.22
N ASN A 188 10.42 -15.63 -12.91
CA ASN A 188 10.10 -16.92 -12.30
C ASN A 188 8.64 -17.34 -12.52
N LEU A 189 7.74 -16.38 -12.76
CA LEU A 189 6.34 -16.61 -13.16
C LEU A 189 6.17 -16.77 -14.67
N ASN A 190 7.25 -16.75 -15.44
CA ASN A 190 7.24 -16.73 -16.91
C ASN A 190 6.40 -15.57 -17.48
N GLN A 191 6.46 -14.41 -16.82
CA GLN A 191 5.81 -13.16 -17.21
C GLN A 191 6.86 -12.14 -17.67
N SER A 192 6.42 -11.16 -18.48
CA SER A 192 7.35 -10.17 -18.98
C SER A 192 7.82 -9.22 -17.87
N PRO A 193 9.14 -9.02 -17.66
CA PRO A 193 9.64 -8.20 -16.55
C PRO A 193 9.28 -6.72 -16.65
N HIS A 194 8.85 -6.22 -17.82
CA HIS A 194 8.43 -4.83 -17.96
C HIS A 194 7.13 -4.52 -17.22
N LEU A 195 6.33 -5.52 -16.86
CA LEU A 195 5.06 -5.33 -16.17
C LEU A 195 5.23 -4.62 -14.82
N ILE A 196 6.41 -4.73 -14.19
CA ILE A 196 6.70 -4.02 -12.94
C ILE A 196 6.66 -2.50 -13.08
N PHE A 197 6.82 -1.95 -14.31
CA PHE A 197 6.78 -0.51 -14.53
C PHE A 197 5.39 0.08 -14.33
N TRP A 198 4.32 -0.73 -14.43
CA TRP A 198 2.96 -0.33 -14.06
C TRP A 198 2.79 -0.06 -12.56
N TYR A 199 3.72 -0.54 -11.74
CA TYR A 199 3.88 -0.13 -10.34
C TYR A 199 4.90 1.00 -10.23
N PHE A 200 6.12 0.80 -10.75
CA PHE A 200 7.26 1.68 -10.48
C PHE A 200 7.07 3.12 -11.01
N LEU A 201 6.36 3.30 -12.12
CA LEU A 201 6.07 4.62 -12.72
C LEU A 201 4.65 5.12 -12.42
N ASN A 202 3.86 4.36 -11.67
CA ASN A 202 2.48 4.71 -11.40
C ASN A 202 2.42 6.05 -10.63
N PRO A 203 1.65 7.05 -11.10
CA PRO A 203 1.57 8.33 -10.41
C PRO A 203 1.07 8.24 -8.97
N LEU A 204 0.10 7.35 -8.67
CA LEU A 204 -0.36 7.12 -7.31
C LEU A 204 0.78 6.64 -6.40
N VAL A 205 1.62 5.73 -6.89
CA VAL A 205 2.78 5.20 -6.15
C VAL A 205 3.78 6.30 -5.84
N ILE A 206 4.13 7.12 -6.83
CA ILE A 206 5.12 8.20 -6.65
C ILE A 206 4.58 9.27 -5.70
N ILE A 207 3.33 9.70 -5.89
CA ILE A 207 2.71 10.78 -5.13
C ILE A 207 2.46 10.35 -3.68
N GLU A 208 1.81 9.21 -3.45
CA GLU A 208 1.42 8.81 -2.10
C GLU A 208 2.60 8.28 -1.30
N LEU A 209 3.41 7.38 -1.88
CA LEU A 209 4.50 6.78 -1.12
C LEU A 209 5.64 7.79 -0.91
N THR A 210 6.20 8.33 -1.99
CA THR A 210 7.36 9.22 -1.88
C THR A 210 6.97 10.66 -1.53
N GLY A 211 5.93 11.19 -2.18
CA GLY A 211 5.47 12.56 -1.93
C GLY A 211 4.92 12.74 -0.51
N ASN A 212 4.05 11.81 -0.08
CA ASN A 212 3.30 11.91 1.17
C ASN A 212 3.72 10.93 2.27
N LEU A 213 4.87 10.26 2.11
CA LEU A 213 5.51 9.41 3.11
C LEU A 213 4.69 8.19 3.56
N HIS A 214 3.81 7.67 2.70
CA HIS A 214 3.09 6.44 3.00
C HIS A 214 4.03 5.22 2.97
N PHE A 215 4.21 4.58 4.14
CA PHE A 215 5.12 3.43 4.36
C PHE A 215 4.63 2.11 3.73
N GLU A 216 3.50 2.12 3.04
CA GLU A 216 2.98 1.03 2.24
C GLU A 216 4.02 0.52 1.24
N GLY A 217 4.87 1.39 0.67
CA GLY A 217 6.00 1.00 -0.16
C GLY A 217 7.02 0.11 0.55
N VAL A 218 7.33 0.42 1.80
CA VAL A 218 8.27 -0.37 2.62
C VAL A 218 7.67 -1.73 2.97
N MET A 219 6.38 -1.76 3.34
CA MET A 219 5.64 -3.02 3.53
C MET A 219 5.68 -3.87 2.24
N LEU A 220 5.40 -3.26 1.09
CA LEU A 220 5.38 -3.94 -0.21
C LEU A 220 6.75 -4.49 -0.62
N TYR A 221 7.83 -3.77 -0.31
CA TYR A 221 9.19 -4.24 -0.55
C TYR A 221 9.43 -5.58 0.15
N PHE A 222 9.16 -5.63 1.46
CA PHE A 222 9.32 -6.84 2.24
C PHE A 222 8.38 -7.96 1.78
N PHE A 223 7.13 -7.63 1.44
CA PHE A 223 6.18 -8.59 0.86
C PHE A 223 6.71 -9.19 -0.46
N VAL A 224 7.07 -8.35 -1.44
CA VAL A 224 7.55 -8.80 -2.76
C VAL A 224 8.86 -9.58 -2.63
N TRP A 225 9.75 -9.18 -1.72
CA TRP A 225 10.98 -9.93 -1.43
C TRP A 225 10.66 -11.32 -0.86
N SER A 226 9.72 -11.43 0.07
CA SER A 226 9.24 -12.72 0.58
C SER A 226 8.69 -13.61 -0.53
N ILE A 227 7.79 -13.08 -1.38
CA ILE A 227 7.23 -13.83 -2.52
C ILE A 227 8.32 -14.26 -3.51
N TYR A 228 9.31 -13.40 -3.77
CA TYR A 228 10.47 -13.79 -4.58
C TYR A 228 11.23 -14.96 -3.96
N LEU A 229 11.49 -14.95 -2.65
CA LEU A 229 12.16 -16.07 -1.97
C LEU A 229 11.35 -17.38 -2.04
N LEU A 230 10.01 -17.30 -1.95
CA LEU A 230 9.13 -18.43 -2.18
C LEU A 230 9.24 -18.97 -3.62
N SER A 231 9.36 -18.10 -4.61
CA SER A 231 9.51 -18.49 -6.02
C SER A 231 10.80 -19.27 -6.28
N VAL A 232 11.87 -19.00 -5.52
CA VAL A 232 13.15 -19.74 -5.58
C VAL A 232 13.27 -20.80 -4.48
N LYS A 233 12.13 -21.24 -3.92
CA LYS A 233 12.02 -22.33 -2.93
C LYS A 233 12.74 -22.10 -1.59
N LYS A 234 13.18 -20.87 -1.29
CA LYS A 234 13.78 -20.47 -0.01
C LYS A 234 12.69 -20.08 1.01
N TRP A 235 11.76 -20.99 1.26
CA TRP A 235 10.53 -20.69 2.01
C TRP A 235 10.78 -20.31 3.47
N LEU A 236 11.76 -20.93 4.16
CA LEU A 236 12.06 -20.55 5.54
C LEU A 236 12.58 -19.10 5.62
N LEU A 237 13.55 -18.76 4.76
CA LEU A 237 14.07 -17.40 4.66
C LEU A 237 13.00 -16.38 4.21
N ALA A 238 11.97 -16.82 3.48
CA ALA A 238 10.86 -15.95 3.10
C ALA A 238 10.03 -15.49 4.30
N GLY A 239 10.02 -16.24 5.41
CA GLY A 239 9.30 -15.86 6.63
C GLY A 239 9.85 -14.60 7.29
N ILE A 240 11.16 -14.34 7.15
CA ILE A 240 11.82 -13.15 7.75
C ILE A 240 11.30 -11.84 7.13
N PRO A 241 11.42 -11.59 5.81
CA PRO A 241 10.84 -10.40 5.22
C PRO A 241 9.31 -10.42 5.29
N TYR A 242 8.65 -11.58 5.36
CA TYR A 242 7.20 -11.61 5.57
C TYR A 242 6.81 -11.01 6.94
N ALA A 243 7.55 -11.36 8.01
CA ALA A 243 7.37 -10.76 9.32
C ALA A 243 7.59 -9.25 9.28
N PHE A 244 8.62 -8.78 8.59
CA PHE A 244 8.83 -7.33 8.40
C PHE A 244 7.67 -6.66 7.68
N ALA A 245 7.09 -7.28 6.66
CA ALA A 245 5.91 -6.73 6.01
C ALA A 245 4.75 -6.52 7.02
N ILE A 246 4.47 -7.52 7.87
CA ILE A 246 3.45 -7.43 8.94
C ILE A 246 3.81 -6.33 9.96
N LEU A 247 5.08 -6.26 10.36
CA LEU A 247 5.57 -5.30 11.35
C LEU A 247 5.68 -3.86 10.81
N ILE A 248 5.52 -3.64 9.49
CA ILE A 248 5.35 -2.31 8.91
C ILE A 248 3.86 -1.94 8.83
N LYS A 249 3.02 -2.85 8.35
CA LYS A 249 1.55 -2.71 8.28
C LYS A 249 0.91 -4.08 8.47
N LEU A 250 -0.22 -4.15 9.17
CA LEU A 250 -0.85 -5.43 9.52
C LEU A 250 -1.51 -6.17 8.34
N VAL A 251 -1.76 -5.50 7.20
CA VAL A 251 -2.50 -6.08 6.05
C VAL A 251 -1.98 -7.44 5.58
N PRO A 252 -0.65 -7.70 5.46
CA PRO A 252 -0.13 -9.02 5.08
C PRO A 252 -0.51 -10.14 6.06
N LEU A 253 -0.87 -9.85 7.31
CA LEU A 253 -1.33 -10.87 8.27
C LEU A 253 -2.51 -11.68 7.70
N MET A 254 -3.38 -11.01 6.95
CA MET A 254 -4.56 -11.60 6.31
C MET A 254 -4.22 -12.74 5.34
N PHE A 255 -3.02 -12.76 4.75
CA PHE A 255 -2.64 -13.83 3.82
C PHE A 255 -1.98 -15.04 4.50
N LEU A 256 -1.71 -15.00 5.81
CA LEU A 256 -1.09 -16.13 6.51
C LEU A 256 -1.81 -17.46 6.25
N PRO A 257 -3.15 -17.57 6.35
CA PRO A 257 -3.85 -18.82 6.09
C PRO A 257 -3.69 -19.36 4.66
N LEU A 258 -3.37 -18.51 3.67
CA LEU A 258 -3.15 -18.94 2.28
C LEU A 258 -1.85 -19.74 2.15
N PHE A 259 -0.81 -19.43 2.94
CA PHE A 259 0.46 -20.18 2.88
C PHE A 259 0.32 -21.62 3.34
N PHE A 260 -0.68 -21.92 4.19
CA PHE A 260 -0.90 -23.26 4.73
C PHE A 260 -1.01 -24.31 3.61
N LYS A 261 -1.88 -24.03 2.64
CA LYS A 261 -2.10 -24.93 1.52
C LYS A 261 -0.97 -24.87 0.48
N TYR A 262 -0.39 -23.68 0.28
CA TYR A 262 0.71 -23.49 -0.67
C TYR A 262 2.01 -24.21 -0.26
N LEU A 263 2.41 -24.12 1.01
CA LEU A 263 3.62 -24.76 1.52
C LEU A 263 3.38 -26.21 1.97
N GLY A 264 2.15 -26.57 2.29
CA GLY A 264 1.81 -27.81 2.98
C GLY A 264 2.13 -27.74 4.47
N ILE A 265 1.56 -28.66 5.25
CA ILE A 265 1.51 -28.60 6.72
C ILE A 265 2.90 -28.40 7.35
N LYS A 266 3.86 -29.29 7.07
CA LYS A 266 5.20 -29.27 7.71
C LYS A 266 5.95 -27.96 7.46
N LYS A 267 5.99 -27.50 6.20
CA LYS A 267 6.69 -26.26 5.83
C LYS A 267 5.97 -25.01 6.35
N SER A 268 4.64 -25.04 6.41
CA SER A 268 3.85 -23.94 6.94
C SER A 268 4.12 -23.70 8.42
N ILE A 269 4.21 -24.77 9.22
CA ILE A 269 4.54 -24.66 10.65
C ILE A 269 5.89 -23.95 10.84
N LEU A 270 6.93 -24.38 10.12
CA LEU A 270 8.27 -23.78 10.21
C LEU A 270 8.31 -22.35 9.65
N PHE A 271 7.55 -22.07 8.59
CA PHE A 271 7.38 -20.72 8.06
C PHE A 271 6.72 -19.80 9.09
N TYR A 272 5.62 -20.22 9.72
CA TYR A 272 4.95 -19.46 10.77
C TYR A 272 5.80 -19.29 12.02
N LEU A 273 6.59 -20.31 12.39
CA LEU A 273 7.54 -20.19 13.48
C LEU A 273 8.58 -19.11 13.18
N THR A 274 9.10 -19.06 11.95
CA THR A 274 10.03 -17.99 11.53
C THR A 274 9.36 -16.62 11.60
N VAL A 275 8.13 -16.50 11.09
CA VAL A 275 7.36 -15.25 11.16
C VAL A 275 7.14 -14.82 12.61
N GLY A 276 6.73 -15.76 13.47
CA GLY A 276 6.46 -15.54 14.88
C GLY A 276 7.69 -15.13 15.66
N ILE A 277 8.82 -15.83 15.49
CA ILE A 277 10.09 -15.49 16.17
C ILE A 277 10.55 -14.08 15.79
N VAL A 278 10.54 -13.73 14.50
CA VAL A 278 10.93 -12.38 14.07
C VAL A 278 9.96 -11.33 14.59
N THR A 279 8.65 -11.62 14.59
CA THR A 279 7.63 -10.72 15.15
C THR A 279 7.85 -10.46 16.64
N VAL A 280 8.07 -11.52 17.43
CA VAL A 280 8.34 -11.41 18.87
C VAL A 280 9.63 -10.65 19.14
N LEU A 281 10.70 -10.93 18.39
CA LEU A 281 11.98 -10.24 18.54
C LEU A 281 11.85 -8.71 18.40
N PHE A 282 11.09 -8.25 17.41
CA PHE A 282 10.88 -6.82 17.15
C PHE A 282 9.80 -6.19 18.03
N LEU A 283 8.89 -6.98 18.58
CA LEU A 283 7.90 -6.52 19.55
C LEU A 283 8.51 -6.39 20.96
N LEU A 284 9.48 -7.22 21.31
CA LEU A 284 10.05 -7.33 22.66
C LEU A 284 10.51 -5.97 23.25
N PRO A 285 11.19 -5.08 22.50
CA PRO A 285 11.60 -3.77 23.03
C PRO A 285 10.43 -2.85 23.42
N PHE A 286 9.22 -3.13 22.92
CA PHE A 286 8.01 -2.37 23.18
C PHE A 286 7.04 -3.07 24.13
N TYR A 287 7.36 -4.28 24.59
CA TYR A 287 6.46 -5.05 25.41
C TYR A 287 6.26 -4.39 26.78
N SER A 288 5.00 -4.31 27.17
CA SER A 288 4.52 -3.86 28.48
C SER A 288 3.16 -4.52 28.73
N PRO A 289 2.76 -4.78 29.98
CA PRO A 289 1.42 -5.31 30.28
C PRO A 289 0.29 -4.51 29.61
N ASP A 290 0.43 -3.19 29.49
CA ASP A 290 -0.59 -2.31 28.90
C ASP A 290 -0.57 -2.28 27.37
N PHE A 291 0.52 -2.74 26.73
CA PHE A 291 0.73 -2.63 25.29
C PHE A 291 -0.44 -3.24 24.50
N ILE A 292 -0.85 -4.47 24.83
CA ILE A 292 -1.87 -5.20 24.08
C ILE A 292 -3.20 -4.45 24.13
N ASN A 293 -3.58 -3.94 25.30
CA ASN A 293 -4.83 -3.21 25.48
C ASN A 293 -4.81 -1.88 24.70
N ASN A 294 -3.76 -1.07 24.87
CA ASN A 294 -3.63 0.23 24.23
C ASN A 294 -3.55 0.14 22.70
N TYR A 295 -2.77 -0.82 22.20
CA TYR A 295 -2.61 -1.05 20.77
C TYR A 295 -3.92 -1.57 20.16
N SER A 296 -4.58 -2.54 20.80
CA SER A 296 -5.86 -3.08 20.31
C SER A 296 -6.98 -2.04 20.32
N GLN A 297 -7.03 -1.18 21.34
CA GLN A 297 -7.99 -0.07 21.41
C GLN A 297 -7.81 0.89 20.23
N THR A 298 -6.57 1.31 19.95
CA THR A 298 -6.29 2.25 18.86
C THR A 298 -6.57 1.60 17.52
N VAL A 299 -6.03 0.40 17.27
CA VAL A 299 -6.23 -0.32 16.01
C VAL A 299 -7.71 -0.59 15.76
N GLY A 300 -8.46 -1.02 16.78
CA GLY A 300 -9.90 -1.26 16.69
C GLY A 300 -10.69 -0.02 16.27
N LEU A 301 -10.36 1.15 16.82
CA LEU A 301 -11.00 2.42 16.46
C LEU A 301 -10.89 2.72 14.96
N TRP A 302 -9.70 2.53 14.39
CA TRP A 302 -9.44 2.79 12.96
C TRP A 302 -10.22 1.85 12.02
N PHE A 303 -10.68 0.69 12.50
CA PHE A 303 -11.48 -0.25 11.73
C PHE A 303 -13.00 -0.06 11.88
N SER A 304 -13.49 0.64 12.90
CA SER A 304 -14.93 0.69 13.21
C SER A 304 -15.58 2.07 13.13
N ASN A 305 -14.80 3.15 13.05
CA ASN A 305 -15.32 4.51 13.26
C ASN A 305 -15.07 5.48 12.09
N PHE A 306 -14.40 5.03 11.04
CA PHE A 306 -14.05 5.88 9.90
C PHE A 306 -14.73 5.41 8.62
N GLU A 307 -15.14 6.40 7.85
CA GLU A 307 -15.66 6.26 6.50
C GLU A 307 -14.82 7.15 5.57
N PHE A 308 -14.25 6.56 4.53
CA PHE A 308 -13.57 7.29 3.48
C PHE A 308 -13.41 6.42 2.23
N ASN A 309 -13.81 6.93 1.08
CA ASN A 309 -13.92 6.23 -0.19
C ASN A 309 -14.61 4.87 -0.03
N ALA A 310 -15.68 4.84 0.75
CA ALA A 310 -16.38 3.61 1.04
C ALA A 310 -17.04 3.06 -0.23
N GLY A 311 -16.71 1.82 -0.60
CA GLY A 311 -17.25 1.16 -1.79
C GLY A 311 -18.65 0.63 -1.56
N LEU A 312 -18.78 -0.68 -1.35
CA LEU A 312 -20.08 -1.31 -1.14
C LEU A 312 -20.74 -0.84 0.16
N TYR A 313 -19.96 -0.41 1.16
CA TYR A 313 -20.48 0.13 2.40
C TYR A 313 -21.47 1.28 2.16
N ASN A 314 -21.13 2.26 1.31
CA ASN A 314 -21.98 3.43 1.02
C ASN A 314 -23.34 3.04 0.43
N PHE A 315 -23.38 1.97 -0.37
CA PHE A 315 -24.64 1.44 -0.90
C PHE A 315 -25.45 0.72 0.18
N ILE A 316 -24.80 -0.12 1.00
CA ILE A 316 -25.45 -0.86 2.08
C ILE A 316 -25.97 0.08 3.17
N GLU A 317 -25.21 1.12 3.52
CA GLU A 317 -25.61 2.13 4.51
C GLU A 317 -26.88 2.86 4.04
N LYS A 318 -26.96 3.28 2.77
CA LYS A 318 -28.19 3.88 2.22
C LYS A 318 -29.41 2.97 2.33
N ILE A 319 -29.23 1.67 2.09
CA ILE A 319 -30.30 0.69 2.28
C ILE A 319 -30.67 0.61 3.76
N ALA A 320 -29.70 0.55 4.67
CA ALA A 320 -29.96 0.51 6.10
C ALA A 320 -30.73 1.77 6.57
N ILE A 321 -30.35 2.96 6.10
CA ILE A 321 -31.04 4.23 6.38
C ILE A 321 -32.48 4.19 5.86
N TYR A 322 -32.70 3.63 4.66
CA TYR A 322 -34.05 3.44 4.10
C TYR A 322 -34.93 2.54 4.97
N PHE A 323 -34.34 1.61 5.72
CA PHE A 323 -35.00 0.77 6.72
C PHE A 323 -34.90 1.34 8.15
N ASP A 324 -34.83 2.68 8.29
CA ASP A 324 -34.82 3.41 9.57
C ASP A 324 -33.64 3.10 10.51
N HIS A 325 -32.53 2.57 9.99
CA HIS A 325 -31.30 2.44 10.78
C HIS A 325 -30.52 3.76 10.82
N LYS A 326 -29.99 4.09 12.01
CA LYS A 326 -29.13 5.25 12.21
C LYS A 326 -27.70 4.98 11.70
N PRO A 327 -27.10 5.86 10.87
CA PRO A 327 -25.76 5.66 10.30
C PRO A 327 -24.67 5.36 11.34
N TRP A 328 -24.64 6.11 12.44
CA TRP A 328 -23.63 5.96 13.49
C TRP A 328 -23.73 4.66 14.32
N GLU A 329 -24.91 4.03 14.33
CA GLU A 329 -25.11 2.70 14.93
C GLU A 329 -24.81 1.59 13.91
N PHE A 330 -25.15 1.85 12.64
CA PHE A 330 -24.91 0.93 11.54
C PHE A 330 -23.40 0.74 11.31
N ILE A 331 -22.60 1.81 11.20
CA ILE A 331 -21.16 1.72 10.96
C ILE A 331 -20.45 0.86 12.03
N LYS A 332 -20.85 1.01 13.30
CA LYS A 332 -20.30 0.21 14.42
C LYS A 332 -20.67 -1.26 14.29
N SER A 333 -21.90 -1.55 13.87
CA SER A 333 -22.38 -2.92 13.69
C SER A 333 -21.70 -3.56 12.48
N TYR A 334 -21.57 -2.83 11.39
CA TYR A 334 -20.85 -3.24 10.18
C TYR A 334 -19.38 -3.54 10.49
N GLY A 335 -18.67 -2.62 11.15
CA GLY A 335 -17.27 -2.76 11.54
C GLY A 335 -17.00 -3.95 12.47
N LYS A 336 -17.99 -4.39 13.27
CA LYS A 336 -17.89 -5.62 14.06
C LYS A 336 -18.00 -6.89 13.23
N VAL A 337 -18.75 -6.87 12.12
CA VAL A 337 -19.02 -8.03 11.27
C VAL A 337 -17.97 -8.20 10.17
N THR A 338 -17.47 -7.10 9.61
CA THR A 338 -16.51 -7.10 8.48
C THR A 338 -15.24 -7.93 8.71
N PRO A 339 -14.62 -7.95 9.91
CA PRO A 339 -13.49 -8.84 10.18
C PRO A 339 -13.83 -10.32 10.02
N TYR A 340 -15.02 -10.76 10.45
CA TYR A 340 -15.46 -12.15 10.30
C TYR A 340 -15.75 -12.50 8.84
N ILE A 341 -16.35 -11.59 8.08
CA ILE A 341 -16.52 -11.73 6.63
C ILE A 341 -15.15 -11.89 5.96
N THR A 342 -14.18 -11.07 6.35
CA THR A 342 -12.81 -11.11 5.82
C THR A 342 -12.15 -12.44 6.12
N ILE A 343 -12.24 -12.94 7.36
CA ILE A 343 -11.72 -14.27 7.75
C ILE A 343 -12.38 -15.36 6.91
N ALA A 344 -13.70 -15.33 6.75
CA ALA A 344 -14.42 -16.30 5.94
C ALA A 344 -13.93 -16.31 4.48
N ILE A 345 -13.78 -15.13 3.86
CA ILE A 345 -13.24 -14.99 2.50
C ILE A 345 -11.82 -15.59 2.42
N VAL A 346 -10.93 -15.24 3.35
CA VAL A 346 -9.56 -15.76 3.38
C VAL A 346 -9.55 -17.29 3.48
N LEU A 347 -10.37 -17.87 4.35
CA LEU A 347 -10.46 -19.33 4.52
C LEU A 347 -11.02 -20.01 3.27
N LEU A 348 -12.07 -19.45 2.67
CA LEU A 348 -12.63 -19.95 1.41
C LEU A 348 -11.58 -19.94 0.29
N PHE A 349 -10.83 -18.85 0.13
CA PHE A 349 -9.76 -18.77 -0.86
C PHE A 349 -8.62 -19.74 -0.54
N SER A 350 -8.21 -19.85 0.73
CA SER A 350 -7.19 -20.81 1.17
C SER A 350 -7.60 -22.24 0.80
N ILE A 351 -8.83 -22.64 1.09
CA ILE A 351 -9.31 -24.02 0.87
C ILE A 351 -9.55 -24.30 -0.61
N PHE A 352 -10.17 -23.38 -1.35
CA PHE A 352 -10.70 -23.66 -2.69
C PHE A 352 -9.87 -23.09 -3.84
N LYS A 353 -9.03 -22.08 -3.60
CA LYS A 353 -8.33 -21.34 -4.67
C LYS A 353 -6.81 -21.44 -4.60
N VAL A 354 -6.25 -21.84 -3.47
CA VAL A 354 -4.81 -22.04 -3.34
C VAL A 354 -4.43 -23.51 -3.55
N ASP A 355 -3.26 -23.74 -4.11
CA ASP A 355 -2.53 -25.01 -4.19
C ASP A 355 -1.02 -24.71 -4.11
N GLN A 356 -0.14 -25.67 -4.45
CA GLN A 356 1.32 -25.47 -4.41
C GLN A 356 1.86 -24.61 -5.58
N GLN A 357 1.01 -24.07 -6.46
CA GLN A 357 1.41 -23.17 -7.54
C GLN A 357 1.40 -21.71 -7.06
N LEU A 358 2.54 -21.03 -7.25
CA LEU A 358 2.70 -19.64 -6.80
C LEU A 358 1.72 -18.68 -7.48
N LYS A 359 1.36 -18.95 -8.74
CA LYS A 359 0.38 -18.14 -9.48
C LYS A 359 -0.98 -18.13 -8.78
N ASN A 360 -1.44 -19.29 -8.29
CA ASN A 360 -2.73 -19.42 -7.61
C ASN A 360 -2.72 -18.75 -6.24
N LEU A 361 -1.59 -18.81 -5.52
CA LEU A 361 -1.40 -18.05 -4.29
C LEU A 361 -1.51 -16.53 -4.52
N LEU A 362 -0.81 -15.99 -5.52
CA LEU A 362 -0.82 -14.55 -5.83
C LEU A 362 -2.19 -14.08 -6.31
N LEU A 363 -2.88 -14.91 -7.07
CA LEU A 363 -4.24 -14.65 -7.52
C LEU A 363 -5.24 -14.65 -6.35
N ALA A 364 -5.10 -15.57 -5.41
CA ALA A 364 -5.89 -15.57 -4.19
C ALA A 364 -5.63 -14.32 -3.34
N MET A 365 -4.36 -13.91 -3.18
CA MET A 365 -4.00 -12.66 -2.49
C MET A 365 -4.64 -11.43 -3.15
N LEU A 366 -4.60 -11.33 -4.49
CA LEU A 366 -5.23 -10.25 -5.24
C LEU A 366 -6.73 -10.18 -4.93
N TRP A 367 -7.44 -11.30 -5.03
CA TRP A 367 -8.89 -11.34 -4.83
C TRP A 367 -9.31 -11.13 -3.38
N VAL A 368 -8.63 -11.76 -2.43
CA VAL A 368 -8.87 -11.54 -0.99
C VAL A 368 -8.75 -10.05 -0.67
N LEU A 369 -7.67 -9.40 -1.15
CA LEU A 369 -7.43 -7.99 -0.87
C LEU A 369 -8.43 -7.07 -1.59
N THR A 370 -8.80 -7.41 -2.83
CA THR A 370 -9.81 -6.67 -3.60
C THR A 370 -11.16 -6.71 -2.92
N ILE A 371 -11.61 -7.90 -2.50
CA ILE A 371 -12.90 -8.06 -1.82
C ILE A 371 -12.86 -7.34 -0.47
N TYR A 372 -11.77 -7.48 0.28
CA TYR A 372 -11.57 -6.77 1.54
C TYR A 372 -11.74 -5.25 1.37
N TYR A 373 -11.11 -4.64 0.37
CA TYR A 373 -11.27 -3.21 0.11
C TYR A 373 -12.69 -2.83 -0.34
N PHE A 374 -13.36 -3.65 -1.16
CA PHE A 374 -14.76 -3.37 -1.53
C PHE A 374 -15.72 -3.41 -0.35
N THR A 375 -15.44 -4.23 0.67
CA THR A 375 -16.21 -4.33 1.91
C THR A 375 -15.70 -3.44 3.04
N SER A 376 -14.64 -2.66 2.83
CA SER A 376 -14.11 -1.77 3.85
C SER A 376 -14.94 -0.49 3.92
N THR A 377 -15.10 0.07 5.12
CA THR A 377 -15.66 1.43 5.30
C THR A 377 -14.63 2.49 4.93
N THR A 378 -13.34 2.15 4.93
CA THR A 378 -12.25 3.07 4.64
C THR A 378 -11.28 2.48 3.62
N VAL A 379 -11.14 3.15 2.47
CA VAL A 379 -10.24 2.80 1.37
C VAL A 379 -9.42 4.02 0.97
N HIS A 380 -8.39 4.34 1.75
CA HIS A 380 -7.49 5.42 1.38
C HIS A 380 -6.73 5.11 0.08
N PRO A 381 -6.34 6.13 -0.71
CA PRO A 381 -5.77 5.93 -2.03
C PRO A 381 -4.50 5.06 -2.02
N TRP A 382 -3.65 5.23 -1.00
CA TRP A 382 -2.43 4.45 -0.85
C TRP A 382 -2.67 2.96 -0.54
N TYR A 383 -3.86 2.55 -0.10
CA TYR A 383 -4.19 1.12 0.08
C TYR A 383 -4.25 0.36 -1.25
N ILE A 384 -4.76 1.00 -2.31
CA ILE A 384 -4.88 0.42 -3.65
C ILE A 384 -3.51 0.04 -4.23
N ILE A 385 -2.44 0.68 -3.77
CA ILE A 385 -1.07 0.43 -4.24
C ILE A 385 -0.65 -1.03 -4.02
N PHE A 386 -1.15 -1.72 -2.99
CA PHE A 386 -0.84 -3.14 -2.77
C PHE A 386 -1.40 -4.03 -3.89
N LEU A 387 -2.52 -3.65 -4.51
CA LEU A 387 -3.05 -4.38 -5.65
C LEU A 387 -2.18 -4.23 -6.90
N LEU A 388 -1.35 -3.19 -7.03
CA LEU A 388 -0.56 -2.94 -8.25
C LEU A 388 0.51 -4.02 -8.51
N PRO A 389 1.41 -4.39 -7.57
CA PRO A 389 2.33 -5.51 -7.79
C PRO A 389 1.59 -6.84 -8.00
N LEU A 390 0.53 -7.10 -7.23
CA LEU A 390 -0.29 -8.31 -7.39
C LEU A 390 -0.93 -8.38 -8.78
N SER A 391 -1.40 -7.24 -9.30
CA SER A 391 -1.88 -7.12 -10.67
C SER A 391 -0.75 -7.51 -11.62
N ALA A 392 0.44 -6.92 -11.50
CA ALA A 392 1.60 -7.19 -12.36
C ALA A 392 1.99 -8.69 -12.38
N PHE A 393 1.85 -9.40 -11.26
CA PHE A 393 2.11 -10.83 -11.15
C PHE A 393 0.95 -11.75 -11.56
N SER A 394 -0.18 -11.17 -11.96
CA SER A 394 -1.39 -11.87 -12.42
C SER A 394 -1.79 -11.46 -13.84
N ASP A 395 -2.89 -12.05 -14.33
CA ASP A 395 -3.49 -11.71 -15.63
C ASP A 395 -4.50 -10.54 -15.53
N PHE A 396 -4.81 -10.05 -14.33
CA PHE A 396 -5.76 -8.93 -14.11
C PHE A 396 -5.05 -7.58 -14.06
N ARG A 397 -5.69 -6.56 -14.64
CA ARG A 397 -5.20 -5.19 -14.77
C ARG A 397 -6.16 -4.14 -14.22
N PHE A 398 -7.35 -4.51 -13.76
CA PHE A 398 -8.28 -3.58 -13.09
C PHE A 398 -7.65 -2.77 -11.94
N PRO A 399 -6.64 -3.23 -11.19
CA PRO A 399 -5.98 -2.39 -10.18
C PRO A 399 -5.28 -1.17 -10.77
N ILE A 400 -4.85 -1.21 -12.03
CA ILE A 400 -4.29 -0.04 -12.72
C ILE A 400 -5.39 1.01 -12.92
N ILE A 401 -6.59 0.58 -13.33
CA ILE A 401 -7.76 1.47 -13.45
C ILE A 401 -8.11 2.05 -12.08
N TRP A 402 -8.16 1.22 -11.04
CA TRP A 402 -8.45 1.69 -9.69
C TRP A 402 -7.41 2.72 -9.22
N SER A 403 -6.11 2.49 -9.47
CA SER A 403 -5.08 3.45 -9.11
C SER A 403 -5.21 4.80 -9.82
N ALA A 404 -5.83 4.83 -11.00
CA ALA A 404 -6.10 6.06 -11.74
C ALA A 404 -7.38 6.75 -11.27
N SER A 405 -8.44 5.98 -10.99
CA SER A 405 -9.75 6.51 -10.62
C SER A 405 -9.86 6.93 -9.15
N VAL A 406 -9.03 6.36 -8.26
CA VAL A 406 -9.05 6.67 -6.81
C VAL A 406 -8.76 8.14 -6.48
N VAL A 407 -8.21 8.89 -7.44
CA VAL A 407 -8.06 10.35 -7.31
C VAL A 407 -9.39 11.08 -7.09
N LEU A 408 -10.50 10.49 -7.56
CA LEU A 408 -11.84 11.05 -7.40
C LEU A 408 -12.25 11.16 -5.92
N SER A 409 -11.72 10.28 -5.06
CA SER A 409 -11.98 10.35 -3.61
C SER A 409 -11.39 11.60 -2.95
N TYR A 410 -10.41 12.29 -3.57
CA TYR A 410 -9.86 13.53 -3.03
C TYR A 410 -10.85 14.70 -3.05
N TYR A 411 -12.00 14.56 -3.73
CA TYR A 411 -13.06 15.56 -3.69
C TYR A 411 -13.50 15.87 -2.25
N ALA A 412 -13.49 14.87 -1.37
CA ALA A 412 -13.80 15.03 0.05
C ALA A 412 -12.91 16.09 0.71
N TYR A 413 -11.62 16.14 0.37
CA TYR A 413 -10.68 17.13 0.93
C TYR A 413 -10.86 18.55 0.40
N ALA A 414 -11.68 18.76 -0.63
CA ALA A 414 -12.10 20.10 -1.05
C ALA A 414 -13.28 20.64 -0.23
N GLN A 415 -13.90 19.80 0.62
CA GLN A 415 -15.01 20.19 1.50
C GLN A 415 -14.51 20.47 2.92
N ILE A 416 -15.17 21.40 3.62
CA ILE A 416 -14.80 21.82 4.98
C ILE A 416 -14.99 20.67 5.99
N ASP A 417 -16.01 19.85 5.79
CA ASP A 417 -16.41 18.73 6.64
C ASP A 417 -15.90 17.36 6.14
N PHE A 418 -15.03 17.35 5.14
CA PHE A 418 -14.53 16.15 4.48
C PHE A 418 -15.63 15.26 3.87
N LYS A 419 -16.79 15.84 3.55
CA LYS A 419 -17.93 15.08 3.05
C LYS A 419 -17.72 14.56 1.63
N GLU A 420 -18.03 13.29 1.44
CA GLU A 420 -17.91 12.62 0.16
C GLU A 420 -19.03 12.97 -0.81
N ASN A 421 -18.73 12.92 -2.12
CA ASN A 421 -19.74 12.99 -3.16
C ASN A 421 -19.94 11.61 -3.79
N LEU A 422 -21.06 10.98 -3.46
CA LEU A 422 -21.36 9.60 -3.89
C LEU A 422 -21.51 9.44 -5.40
N TRP A 423 -21.82 10.50 -6.16
CA TRP A 423 -21.83 10.44 -7.63
C TRP A 423 -20.41 10.39 -8.19
N ILE A 424 -19.48 11.16 -7.60
CA ILE A 424 -18.06 11.14 -7.97
C ILE A 424 -17.45 9.77 -7.62
N LEU A 425 -17.75 9.23 -6.43
CA LEU A 425 -17.32 7.88 -6.05
C LEU A 425 -17.95 6.80 -6.94
N ALA A 426 -19.21 6.96 -7.37
CA ALA A 426 -19.84 6.03 -8.29
C ALA A 426 -19.07 5.94 -9.62
N ILE A 427 -18.53 7.05 -10.15
CA ILE A 427 -17.69 7.04 -11.36
C ILE A 427 -16.42 6.18 -11.13
N GLU A 428 -15.77 6.33 -9.97
CA GLU A 428 -14.62 5.50 -9.59
C GLU A 428 -15.00 4.02 -9.59
N TYR A 429 -15.99 3.63 -8.79
CA TYR A 429 -16.34 2.23 -8.59
C TYR A 429 -16.96 1.59 -9.84
N ILE A 430 -17.78 2.30 -10.62
CA ILE A 430 -18.31 1.79 -11.90
C ILE A 430 -17.18 1.51 -12.88
N SER A 431 -16.16 2.38 -12.95
CA SER A 431 -14.99 2.17 -13.81
C SER A 431 -14.22 0.91 -13.41
N VAL A 432 -14.00 0.72 -12.11
CA VAL A 432 -13.31 -0.46 -11.56
C VAL A 432 -14.13 -1.73 -11.77
N PHE A 433 -15.40 -1.77 -11.37
CA PHE A 433 -16.27 -2.94 -11.52
C PHE A 433 -16.51 -3.29 -12.99
N GLY A 434 -16.70 -2.29 -13.85
CA GLY A 434 -16.89 -2.49 -15.29
C GLY A 434 -15.68 -3.14 -15.95
N TYR A 435 -14.48 -2.61 -15.70
CA TYR A 435 -13.25 -3.18 -16.27
C TYR A 435 -12.92 -4.55 -15.66
N MET A 436 -13.12 -4.73 -14.35
CA MET A 436 -12.96 -6.02 -13.68
C MET A 436 -13.91 -7.08 -14.27
N GLY A 437 -15.19 -6.73 -14.48
CA GLY A 437 -16.17 -7.61 -15.11
C GLY A 437 -15.78 -8.00 -16.53
N TYR A 438 -15.31 -7.04 -17.33
CA TYR A 438 -14.74 -7.30 -18.65
C TYR A 438 -13.58 -8.30 -18.59
N GLU A 439 -12.63 -8.13 -17.68
CA GLU A 439 -11.49 -9.04 -17.53
C GLU A 439 -11.91 -10.45 -17.11
N ILE A 440 -12.84 -10.58 -16.16
CA ILE A 440 -13.37 -11.88 -15.73
C ILE A 440 -14.00 -12.60 -16.92
N ILE A 441 -14.86 -11.93 -17.70
CA ILE A 441 -15.54 -12.54 -18.86
C ILE A 441 -14.51 -12.94 -19.93
N LYS A 442 -13.58 -12.04 -20.26
CA LYS A 442 -12.55 -12.28 -21.28
C LYS A 442 -11.62 -13.41 -20.89
N LEU A 443 -11.10 -13.41 -19.67
CA LEU A 443 -10.16 -14.42 -19.21
C LEU A 443 -10.84 -15.77 -19.03
N ASN A 444 -12.10 -15.82 -18.56
CA ASN A 444 -12.85 -17.08 -18.50
C ASN A 444 -13.02 -17.75 -19.87
N LYS A 445 -13.22 -16.96 -20.94
CA LYS A 445 -13.28 -17.49 -22.32
C LYS A 445 -11.95 -18.07 -22.80
N GLN A 446 -10.81 -17.52 -22.34
CA GLN A 446 -9.47 -17.94 -22.77
C GLN A 446 -8.87 -19.05 -21.88
N LYS A 447 -9.16 -19.00 -20.58
CA LYS A 447 -8.67 -19.89 -19.52
C LYS A 447 -9.76 -19.96 -18.45
N PRO A 448 -10.60 -21.00 -18.41
CA PRO A 448 -11.65 -21.08 -17.40
C PRO A 448 -11.05 -21.03 -16.01
N PHE A 449 -11.32 -19.95 -15.25
CA PHE A 449 -10.76 -19.70 -13.91
C PHE A 449 -11.10 -20.79 -12.88
N PHE A 450 -12.06 -21.67 -13.21
CA PHE A 450 -12.68 -22.64 -12.32
C PHE A 450 -12.50 -24.10 -12.78
N ARG A 451 -11.38 -24.47 -13.43
CA ARG A 451 -11.09 -25.90 -13.55
C ARG A 451 -10.58 -26.45 -12.21
N LYS A 452 -11.40 -27.26 -11.54
CA LYS A 452 -10.88 -28.36 -10.71
C LYS A 452 -9.98 -29.19 -11.61
N ASN A 453 -8.75 -29.46 -11.20
CA ASN A 453 -8.01 -30.59 -11.73
C ASN A 453 -8.85 -31.84 -11.40
N THR A 454 -9.65 -32.31 -12.35
CA THR A 454 -10.09 -33.70 -12.34
C THR A 454 -8.81 -34.51 -12.44
N THR A 455 -8.43 -35.14 -11.34
CA THR A 455 -7.46 -36.23 -11.34
C THR A 455 -7.86 -37.19 -12.44
N SER A 456 -7.06 -37.24 -13.50
CA SER A 456 -7.12 -38.31 -14.47
C SER A 456 -6.74 -39.59 -13.71
N ASN A 457 -7.75 -40.31 -13.22
CA ASN A 457 -7.59 -41.72 -12.88
C ASN A 457 -7.25 -42.41 -14.19
N VAL A 458 -5.97 -42.65 -14.41
CA VAL A 458 -5.49 -43.61 -15.39
C VAL A 458 -6.05 -44.95 -14.93
N VAL A 459 -7.11 -45.39 -15.60
CA VAL A 459 -7.56 -46.77 -15.56
C VAL A 459 -6.45 -47.57 -16.23
N ASN A 460 -5.60 -48.19 -15.41
CA ASN A 460 -4.82 -49.34 -15.86
C ASN A 460 -5.78 -50.52 -15.89
N SER A 461 -6.36 -50.79 -17.07
CA SER A 461 -6.90 -52.10 -17.39
C SER A 461 -5.73 -53.03 -17.71
N ILE A 462 -5.54 -54.04 -16.86
CA ILE A 462 -4.83 -55.29 -17.19
C ILE A 462 -5.75 -56.12 -18.06
#